data_AF-A0A7W4ZB28-F1
#
_entry.id   AF-A0A7W4ZB28-F1
#
_cell.length_a   1.000
_cell.length_b   1.000
_cell.length_c   1.000
_cell.angle_alpha   90.00
_cell.angle_beta   90.00
_cell.angle_gamma   90.00
#
_symmetry.space_group_name_H-M   'P 1'
#
loop_
_entity.id
_entity.type
_entity.pdbx_description
1 polymer ?
#
loop_
_entity_poly.entity_id
_entity_poly.type
_entity_poly.pdbx_seq_one_letter_code
_entity_poly.pdbx_strand_id
1 'polypeptide(L)'
;MLEEVRDLIHRCSSCSLAEVWFEEDGPDVYLNLNMVATEEDLERDHYLEYEGQTIETVKVQVAFCPYCGQKLTRGKEVVVPQFQHHNFGGKK
;
A
#
# COMPACT_ATOMS: atom_id res chain seq x y z
N MET A 1 -4.48 -25.72 -1.15
CA MET A 1 -3.26 -25.38 -1.93
C MET A 1 -3.27 -23.90 -2.35
N LEU A 2 -3.67 -22.96 -1.48
CA LEU A 2 -3.79 -21.53 -1.82
C LEU A 2 -2.90 -20.62 -0.96
N GLU A 3 -2.12 -21.17 -0.04
CA GLU A 3 -1.34 -20.40 0.94
C GLU A 3 0.15 -20.24 0.56
N GLU A 4 0.62 -20.89 -0.52
CA GLU A 4 2.06 -21.10 -0.75
C GLU A 4 2.71 -20.20 -1.81
N VAL A 5 2.09 -19.11 -2.26
CA VAL A 5 2.78 -18.15 -3.15
C VAL A 5 2.49 -16.70 -2.75
N ARG A 6 2.52 -16.40 -1.45
CA ARG A 6 2.80 -15.04 -0.97
C ARG A 6 4.25 -14.99 -0.48
N ASP A 7 5.18 -15.43 -1.33
CA ASP A 7 6.59 -15.26 -1.02
C ASP A 7 6.89 -13.76 -1.01
N LEU A 8 7.29 -13.31 0.16
CA LEU A 8 7.23 -11.93 0.59
C LEU A 8 8.20 -11.09 -0.24
N ILE A 9 7.65 -10.39 -1.24
CA ILE A 9 8.33 -9.29 -1.96
C ILE A 9 9.00 -8.36 -0.95
N HIS A 10 8.37 -8.17 0.21
CA HIS A 10 8.92 -7.41 1.33
C HIS A 10 8.25 -7.76 2.67
N ARG A 11 9.06 -7.97 3.73
CA ARG A 11 8.58 -8.10 5.11
C ARG A 11 8.71 -6.77 5.84
N CYS A 12 7.61 -6.02 5.96
CA CYS A 12 7.55 -4.82 6.80
C CYS A 12 6.63 -5.08 7.99
N SER A 13 7.11 -4.89 9.22
CA SER A 13 6.24 -4.95 10.40
C SER A 13 5.15 -3.88 10.36
N SER A 14 5.41 -2.73 9.75
CA SER A 14 4.43 -1.65 9.62
C SER A 14 3.36 -1.93 8.57
N CYS A 15 3.54 -2.91 7.68
CA CYS A 15 2.48 -3.33 6.77
C CYS A 15 1.33 -4.04 7.48
N SER A 16 1.53 -4.61 8.67
CA SER A 16 0.45 -5.23 9.44
C SER A 16 -0.49 -4.22 10.12
N LEU A 17 -0.22 -2.92 9.97
CA LEU A 17 -1.05 -1.84 10.51
C LEU A 17 -2.25 -1.51 9.61
N ALA A 18 -2.29 -2.06 8.39
CA ALA A 18 -3.35 -1.84 7.43
C ALA A 18 -3.60 -3.13 6.64
N GLU A 19 -4.79 -3.28 6.08
CA GLU A 19 -5.14 -4.40 5.20
C GLU A 19 -4.48 -4.19 3.82
N VAL A 20 -3.17 -4.45 3.75
CA VAL A 20 -2.34 -4.20 2.56
C VAL A 20 -1.53 -5.42 2.15
N TRP A 21 -1.27 -5.55 0.85
CA TRP A 21 -0.33 -6.54 0.33
C TRP A 21 0.39 -6.01 -0.91
N PHE A 22 1.59 -6.56 -1.15
CA PHE A 22 2.32 -6.31 -2.39
C PHE A 22 2.01 -7.40 -3.41
N GLU A 23 1.98 -6.99 -4.67
CA GLU A 23 1.80 -7.86 -5.83
C GLU A 23 2.86 -7.50 -6.87
N GLU A 24 3.52 -8.50 -7.44
CA GLU A 24 4.47 -8.35 -8.54
C GLU A 24 3.76 -8.66 -9.86
N ASP A 25 3.90 -7.76 -10.83
CA ASP A 25 3.49 -7.97 -12.23
C ASP A 25 4.66 -7.59 -13.14
N GLY A 26 5.42 -8.60 -13.54
CA GLY A 26 6.67 -8.44 -14.28
C GLY A 26 7.72 -7.63 -13.49
N PRO A 27 8.24 -6.50 -14.02
CA PRO A 27 9.20 -5.65 -13.31
C PRO A 27 8.55 -4.66 -12.33
N ASP A 28 7.22 -4.59 -12.32
CA ASP A 28 6.47 -3.60 -11.56
C ASP A 28 5.91 -4.21 -10.27
N VAL A 29 6.00 -3.44 -9.19
CA VAL A 29 5.45 -3.82 -7.89
C VAL A 29 4.26 -2.92 -7.61
N TYR A 30 3.16 -3.52 -7.17
CA TYR A 30 1.94 -2.84 -6.78
C TYR A 30 1.67 -3.04 -5.30
N LEU A 31 1.28 -1.97 -4.62
CA LEU A 31 0.68 -1.99 -3.31
C LEU A 31 -0.83 -1.99 -3.49
N ASN A 32 -1.47 -3.03 -2.98
CA ASN A 32 -2.92 -3.10 -2.87
C ASN A 32 -3.31 -2.71 -1.45
N LEU A 33 -4.24 -1.77 -1.33
CA LEU A 33 -4.82 -1.31 -0.07
C LEU A 33 -6.30 -1.65 -0.04
N ASN A 34 -6.73 -2.42 0.96
CA ASN A 34 -8.13 -2.68 1.20
C ASN A 34 -8.70 -1.66 2.18
N MET A 35 -9.83 -1.10 1.80
CA MET A 35 -10.78 -0.51 2.72
C MET A 35 -11.73 -1.62 3.16
N VAL A 36 -11.78 -1.87 4.47
CA VAL A 36 -12.64 -2.90 5.05
C VAL A 36 -13.71 -2.25 5.91
N ALA A 37 -14.90 -2.86 5.92
CA ALA A 37 -16.05 -2.38 6.66
C ALA A 37 -15.78 -2.39 8.17
N THR A 38 -16.10 -1.27 8.80
CA THR A 38 -16.17 -1.11 10.25
C THR A 38 -17.60 -1.30 10.75
N GLU A 39 -17.79 -1.40 12.07
CA GLU A 39 -19.13 -1.41 12.69
C GLU A 39 -19.96 -0.17 12.29
N GLU A 40 -19.34 1.02 12.23
CA GLU A 40 -20.03 2.24 11.80
C GLU A 40 -20.50 2.16 10.34
N ASP A 41 -19.74 1.51 9.47
CA ASP A 41 -20.12 1.33 8.06
C ASP A 41 -21.35 0.42 7.94
N LEU A 42 -21.43 -0.64 8.75
CA LEU A 42 -22.58 -1.56 8.78
C LEU A 42 -23.86 -0.89 9.26
N GLU A 43 -23.77 0.02 10.22
CA GLU A 43 -24.92 0.82 10.68
C GLU A 43 -25.45 1.75 9.59
N ARG A 44 -24.55 2.21 8.70
CA ARG A 44 -24.85 3.21 7.67
C ARG A 44 -25.23 2.61 6.31
N ASP A 45 -24.71 1.43 5.99
CA ASP A 45 -24.91 0.75 4.71
C ASP A 45 -25.46 -0.66 4.90
N HIS A 46 -26.73 -0.83 4.54
CA HIS A 46 -27.45 -2.11 4.64
C HIS A 46 -27.00 -3.18 3.64
N TYR A 47 -26.11 -2.86 2.69
CA TYR A 47 -25.51 -3.84 1.79
C TYR A 47 -24.28 -4.54 2.39
N LEU A 48 -23.75 -4.03 3.50
CA LEU A 48 -22.65 -4.66 4.23
C LEU A 48 -23.20 -5.71 5.19
N GLU A 49 -22.53 -6.86 5.24
CA GLU A 49 -23.00 -8.03 6.01
C GLU A 49 -22.17 -8.28 7.27
N TYR A 50 -20.88 -7.96 7.27
CA TYR A 50 -19.98 -8.21 8.40
C TYR A 50 -18.77 -7.26 8.45
N GLU A 51 -18.23 -7.06 9.65
CA GLU A 51 -17.00 -6.28 9.87
C GLU A 51 -15.80 -6.98 9.21
N GLY A 52 -14.93 -6.20 8.58
CA GLY A 52 -13.81 -6.73 7.81
C GLY A 52 -14.15 -7.08 6.36
N GLN A 53 -15.41 -6.98 5.93
CA GLN A 53 -15.79 -7.11 4.52
C GLN A 53 -15.05 -6.07 3.67
N THR A 54 -14.40 -6.48 2.59
CA THR A 54 -13.75 -5.53 1.66
C THR A 54 -14.81 -4.65 0.98
N ILE A 55 -14.71 -3.34 1.20
CA ILE A 55 -15.52 -2.31 0.54
C ILE A 55 -14.87 -1.94 -0.80
N GLU A 56 -13.56 -1.64 -0.77
CA GLU A 56 -12.81 -1.20 -1.94
C GLU A 56 -11.37 -1.70 -1.86
N THR A 57 -10.76 -1.95 -3.02
CA THR A 57 -9.32 -2.18 -3.15
C THR A 57 -8.70 -1.14 -4.07
N VAL A 58 -7.74 -0.37 -3.56
CA VAL A 58 -6.94 0.58 -4.35
C VAL A 58 -5.61 -0.06 -4.70
N LYS A 59 -5.27 -0.10 -5.98
CA LYS A 59 -3.99 -0.64 -6.49
C LYS A 59 -3.07 0.50 -6.94
N VAL A 60 -1.90 0.60 -6.31
CA VAL A 60 -0.92 1.68 -6.56
C VAL A 60 0.42 1.07 -6.96
N GLN A 61 0.97 1.46 -8.11
CA GLN A 61 2.32 1.06 -8.47
C GLN A 61 3.34 1.76 -7.57
N VAL A 62 4.25 1.01 -6.96
CA VAL A 62 5.25 1.51 -6.03
C VAL A 62 6.64 0.98 -6.34
N ALA A 63 7.64 1.85 -6.22
CA ALA A 63 9.04 1.45 -6.34
C ALA A 63 9.70 1.17 -4.98
N PHE A 64 9.14 1.75 -3.91
CA PHE A 64 9.62 1.64 -2.55
C PHE A 64 8.47 1.28 -1.62
N CYS A 65 8.78 0.58 -0.53
CA CYS A 65 7.84 0.38 0.57
C CYS A 65 7.51 1.73 1.21
N PRO A 66 6.23 2.16 1.28
CA PRO A 66 5.88 3.45 1.87
C PRO A 66 6.08 3.49 3.39
N TYR A 67 6.31 2.34 4.03
CA TYR A 67 6.46 2.26 5.48
C TYR A 67 7.91 2.27 5.96
N CYS A 68 8.80 1.50 5.32
CA CYS A 68 10.22 1.43 5.72
C CYS A 68 11.19 2.06 4.71
N GLY A 69 10.70 2.45 3.52
CA GLY A 69 11.52 3.04 2.46
C GLY A 69 12.38 2.03 1.67
N GLN A 70 12.30 0.72 1.94
CA GLN A 70 13.06 -0.27 1.19
C GLN A 70 12.62 -0.31 -0.28
N LYS A 71 13.59 -0.32 -1.20
CA LYS A 71 13.35 -0.49 -2.63
C LYS A 71 12.77 -1.87 -2.93
N LEU A 72 11.69 -1.92 -3.70
CA LEU A 72 10.94 -3.14 -4.04
C LEU A 72 11.21 -3.60 -5.47
N THR A 73 11.36 -2.66 -6.41
CA THR A 73 11.53 -3.00 -7.83
C THR A 73 12.96 -3.44 -8.17
N ARG A 74 13.09 -4.51 -8.97
CA ARG A 74 14.36 -4.99 -9.53
C ARG A 74 14.52 -4.47 -10.97
N GLY A 75 15.69 -3.93 -11.30
CA GLY A 75 16.11 -3.74 -12.70
C GLY A 75 15.58 -2.52 -13.48
N LYS A 76 14.57 -1.78 -13.00
CA LYS A 76 14.18 -0.48 -13.59
C LYS A 76 14.89 0.69 -12.91
N GLU A 77 15.33 1.68 -13.69
CA GLU A 77 15.59 3.01 -13.18
C GLU A 77 14.28 3.53 -12.58
N VAL A 78 14.27 3.70 -11.26
CA VAL A 78 13.11 4.24 -10.58
C VAL A 78 13.10 5.73 -10.90
N VAL A 79 12.06 6.19 -11.59
CA VAL A 79 11.79 7.62 -11.74
C VAL A 79 11.37 8.13 -10.36
N VAL A 80 12.34 8.59 -9.59
CA VAL A 80 12.10 9.30 -8.33
C VAL A 80 11.78 10.74 -8.72
N PRO A 81 10.57 11.25 -8.47
CA PRO A 81 10.29 12.65 -8.70
C PRO A 81 11.25 13.48 -7.86
N GLN A 82 11.98 14.40 -8.50
CA GLN A 82 12.85 15.31 -7.77
C GLN A 82 11.98 16.38 -7.12
N PHE A 83 11.94 16.39 -5.79
CA PHE A 83 11.28 17.45 -5.03
C PHE A 83 12.33 18.46 -4.58
N GLN A 84 12.16 19.72 -4.99
CA GLN A 84 12.96 20.82 -4.49
C GLN A 84 12.25 21.46 -3.29
N HIS A 85 12.78 21.26 -2.09
CA HIS A 85 12.27 21.94 -0.90
C HIS A 85 12.79 23.39 -0.87
N HIS A 86 11.89 24.36 -1.09
CA HIS A 86 12.21 25.77 -0.95
C HIS A 86 11.82 26.25 0.46
N ASN A 87 12.83 26.53 1.29
CA ASN A 87 12.61 27.10 2.62
C ASN A 87 12.59 28.64 2.56
N PHE A 88 11.41 29.23 2.72
CA PHE A 88 11.22 30.69 2.77
C PHE A 88 11.14 31.24 4.22
N GLY A 89 11.41 30.41 5.22
CA GLY A 89 11.26 30.75 6.64
C GLY A 89 12.39 31.59 7.25
N GLY A 90 13.45 31.89 6.49
CA GLY A 90 14.55 32.74 6.97
C GLY A 90 14.16 34.22 6.95
N LYS A 91 13.84 34.79 8.12
CA LYS A 91 13.79 36.25 8.26
C LYS A 91 15.21 36.82 8.16
N LYS A 92 15.37 37.86 7.33
CA LYS A 92 16.60 38.66 7.18
C LYS A 92 16.97 39.37 8.47
#